data_AF-A0A923RV03-F1
#
_entry.id   AF-A0A923RV03-F1
#
_cell.length_a   1.000
_cell.length_b   1.000
_cell.length_c   1.000
_cell.angle_alpha   90.00
_cell.angle_beta   90.00
_cell.angle_gamma   90.00
#
_symmetry.space_group_name_H-M   'P 1'
#
loop_
_entity.id
_entity.type
_entity.pdbx_description
1 polymer ?
#
loop_
_entity_poly.entity_id
_entity_poly.type
_entity_poly.pdbx_seq_one_letter_code
_entity_poly.pdbx_strand_id
1 'polypeptide(L)'
;MLVDSQSDLPVFPHFCCASKHDSHGFLHAFFRMKSFLPDYTVSKVLLDSAHDAMPYYQYFKRENITPFIDLNGKGGRPPIYKNDLTIDKDGVPICPSGYRTHRNGIEAAKGRMKFKCPKISHAGGCISCTCENPCSNAKYGRTVHLDAWDLPSESTLKKMILDVA
;
A
#
# COMPACT_ATOMS: atom_id res chain seq x y z
N MET A 1 12.53 -12.74 18.66
CA MET A 1 13.87 -13.19 18.22
C MET A 1 14.00 -12.92 16.73
N LEU A 2 15.15 -12.43 16.26
CA LEU A 2 15.41 -12.29 14.83
C LEU A 2 16.29 -13.45 14.37
N VAL A 3 15.91 -14.08 13.27
CA VAL A 3 16.47 -15.33 12.77
C VAL A 3 16.83 -15.14 11.30
N ASP A 4 17.93 -15.76 10.86
CA ASP A 4 18.31 -15.80 9.46
C ASP A 4 17.49 -16.86 8.71
N SER A 5 16.92 -16.49 7.56
CA SER A 5 16.06 -17.38 6.78
C SER A 5 16.79 -18.54 6.10
N GLN A 6 18.11 -18.47 5.91
CA GLN A 6 18.84 -19.53 5.20
C GLN A 6 19.30 -20.64 6.16
N SER A 7 19.72 -20.25 7.36
CA SER A 7 20.32 -21.14 8.35
C SER A 7 19.43 -21.44 9.55
N ASP A 8 18.31 -20.73 9.70
CA ASP A 8 17.45 -20.73 10.88
C ASP A 8 18.20 -20.40 12.18
N LEU A 9 19.38 -19.79 12.07
CA LEU A 9 20.19 -19.42 13.23
C LEU A 9 19.73 -18.07 13.81
N PRO A 10 19.73 -17.94 15.16
CA PRO A 10 19.40 -16.68 15.80
C PRO A 10 20.46 -15.63 15.47
N VAL A 11 20.04 -14.57 14.78
CA VAL A 11 20.89 -13.40 14.50
C VAL A 11 20.92 -12.48 15.72
N PHE A 12 19.76 -12.25 16.34
CA PHE A 12 19.65 -11.37 17.48
C PHE A 12 18.59 -11.88 18.48
N PRO A 13 19.02 -12.57 19.56
CA PRO A 13 18.11 -13.06 20.58
C PRO A 13 17.70 -11.92 21.52
N HIS A 14 16.67 -11.18 21.12
CA HIS A 14 16.01 -10.20 21.98
C HIS A 14 14.64 -10.71 22.44
N PHE A 15 14.46 -10.78 23.76
CA PHE A 15 13.23 -11.19 24.41
C PHE A 15 12.55 -9.98 25.04
N CYS A 16 11.24 -9.89 24.86
CA CYS A 16 10.38 -8.91 25.51
C CYS A 16 9.47 -9.63 26.52
N CYS A 17 8.94 -8.89 27.50
CA CYS A 17 7.91 -9.42 28.38
C CYS A 17 6.69 -9.87 27.56
N ALA A 18 6.02 -10.95 27.99
CA ALA A 18 4.81 -11.46 27.35
C ALA A 18 3.65 -10.44 27.30
N SER A 19 3.66 -9.43 28.16
CA SER A 19 2.68 -8.33 28.16
C SER A 19 2.88 -7.32 27.03
N LYS A 20 3.98 -7.38 26.28
CA LYS A 20 4.27 -6.48 25.17
C LYS A 20 3.79 -7.10 23.86
N HIS A 21 3.04 -6.33 23.08
CA HIS A 21 2.62 -6.73 21.74
C HIS A 21 3.83 -6.97 20.82
N ASP A 22 3.77 -8.02 20.00
CA ASP A 22 4.90 -8.47 19.17
C ASP A 22 5.42 -7.40 18.23
N SER A 23 4.53 -6.58 17.66
CA SER A 23 4.93 -5.44 16.82
C SER A 23 5.89 -4.47 17.56
N HIS A 24 5.63 -4.15 18.82
CA HIS A 24 6.54 -3.31 19.59
C HIS A 24 7.84 -4.06 19.92
N GLY A 25 7.74 -5.36 20.22
CA GLY A 25 8.91 -6.21 20.48
C GLY A 25 9.86 -6.28 19.29
N PHE A 26 9.32 -6.41 18.07
CA PHE A 26 10.09 -6.43 16.84
C PHE A 26 10.86 -5.12 16.63
N LEU A 27 10.23 -3.95 16.78
CA LEU A 27 10.92 -2.66 16.62
C LEU A 27 12.14 -2.57 17.56
N HIS A 28 11.96 -2.94 18.83
CA HIS A 28 13.06 -2.98 19.78
C HIS A 28 14.18 -3.93 19.35
N ALA A 29 13.84 -5.14 18.91
CA ALA A 29 14.83 -6.13 18.48
C ALA A 29 15.57 -5.67 17.22
N PHE A 30 14.84 -5.17 16.22
CA PHE A 30 15.35 -4.80 14.90
C PHE A 30 16.31 -3.60 14.98
N PHE A 31 15.91 -2.53 15.65
CA PHE A 31 16.76 -1.35 15.77
C PHE A 31 17.97 -1.59 16.67
N ARG A 32 17.82 -2.40 17.75
CA ARG A 32 18.98 -2.82 18.54
C ARG A 32 19.94 -3.64 17.71
N MET A 33 19.45 -4.64 16.97
CA MET A 33 20.29 -5.45 16.09
C MET A 33 21.09 -4.56 15.13
N LYS A 34 20.43 -3.62 14.43
CA LYS A 34 21.12 -2.67 13.53
C LYS A 34 22.19 -1.84 14.25
N SER A 35 21.97 -1.44 15.51
CA SER A 35 22.97 -0.72 16.30
C SER A 35 24.15 -1.59 16.76
N PHE A 36 23.90 -2.85 17.12
CA PHE A 36 24.94 -3.78 17.58
C PHE A 36 25.72 -4.44 16.43
N LEU A 37 25.08 -4.59 15.27
CA LEU A 37 25.63 -5.23 14.07
C LEU A 37 25.56 -4.23 12.90
N PRO A 38 26.39 -3.16 12.90
CA PRO A 38 26.30 -2.10 11.90
C PRO A 38 26.60 -2.58 10.47
N ASP A 39 27.44 -3.62 10.34
CA ASP A 39 27.80 -4.21 9.04
C ASP A 39 26.77 -5.21 8.53
N TYR A 40 25.77 -5.58 9.35
CA TYR A 40 24.75 -6.55 8.97
C TYR A 40 23.66 -5.88 8.14
N THR A 41 23.64 -6.21 6.85
CA THR A 41 22.68 -5.64 5.89
C THR A 41 21.45 -6.52 5.75
N VAL A 42 20.27 -5.94 6.03
CA VAL A 42 18.98 -6.61 5.86
C VAL A 42 18.41 -6.19 4.51
N SER A 43 18.26 -7.12 3.56
CA SER A 43 17.65 -6.85 2.25
C SER A 43 16.17 -7.21 2.19
N LYS A 44 15.76 -8.20 2.98
CA LYS A 44 14.39 -8.74 3.04
C LYS A 44 14.00 -8.99 4.48
N VAL A 45 12.71 -8.85 4.79
CA VAL A 45 12.18 -9.20 6.10
C VAL A 45 10.86 -9.96 5.93
N LEU A 46 10.66 -11.00 6.74
CA LEU A 46 9.43 -11.78 6.81
C LEU A 46 8.79 -11.54 8.17
N LEU A 47 7.55 -11.08 8.18
CA LEU A 47 6.81 -10.77 9.41
C LEU A 47 5.39 -11.33 9.32
N ASP A 48 4.81 -11.64 10.47
CA ASP A 48 3.42 -12.07 10.54
C ASP A 48 2.44 -10.89 10.52
N SER A 49 1.16 -11.23 10.56
CA SER A 49 0.05 -10.28 10.56
C SER A 49 0.00 -9.29 11.73
N ALA A 50 0.71 -9.54 12.84
CA ALA A 50 0.79 -8.56 13.92
C ALA A 50 1.59 -7.30 13.51
N HIS A 51 2.36 -7.39 12.43
CA HIS A 51 3.21 -6.34 11.88
C HIS A 51 2.61 -5.70 10.62
N ASP A 52 1.38 -6.07 10.22
CA ASP A 52 0.68 -5.44 9.11
C ASP A 52 0.18 -4.04 9.50
N ALA A 53 1.12 -3.11 9.54
CA ALA A 53 0.86 -1.71 9.85
C ALA A 53 1.68 -0.80 8.95
N MET A 54 1.05 0.28 8.52
CA MET A 54 1.62 1.25 7.58
C MET A 54 3.05 1.73 7.89
N PRO A 55 3.42 2.00 9.16
CA PRO A 55 4.77 2.43 9.49
C PRO A 55 5.87 1.44 9.08
N TYR A 56 5.60 0.13 9.08
CA TYR A 56 6.57 -0.89 8.66
C TYR A 56 6.92 -0.76 7.19
N TYR A 57 5.91 -0.79 6.32
CA TYR A 57 6.08 -0.65 4.89
C TYR A 57 6.80 0.66 4.52
N GLN A 58 6.43 1.77 5.18
CA GLN A 58 7.09 3.07 4.97
C GLN A 58 8.56 3.07 5.38
N TYR A 59 8.90 2.47 6.52
CA TYR A 59 10.27 2.36 6.97
C TYR A 59 11.09 1.48 6.02
N PHE A 60 10.62 0.26 5.73
CA PHE A 60 11.34 -0.67 4.87
C PHE A 60 11.54 -0.14 3.46
N LYS A 61 10.55 0.56 2.89
CA LYS A 61 10.73 1.23 1.59
C LYS A 61 11.81 2.30 1.61
N ARG A 62 11.89 3.13 2.65
CA ARG A 62 12.94 4.16 2.77
C ARG A 62 14.33 3.55 2.90
N GLU A 63 14.42 2.40 3.56
CA GLU A 63 15.67 1.67 3.79
C GLU A 63 16.00 0.70 2.64
N ASN A 64 15.20 0.68 1.57
CA ASN A 64 15.33 -0.26 0.46
C ASN A 64 15.33 -1.74 0.88
N ILE A 65 14.52 -2.06 1.89
CA ILE A 65 14.26 -3.41 2.42
C ILE A 65 12.94 -3.90 1.83
N THR A 66 12.89 -5.14 1.34
CA THR A 66 11.65 -5.75 0.82
C THR A 66 10.90 -6.47 1.93
N PRO A 67 9.70 -6.02 2.34
CA PRO A 67 8.93 -6.68 3.38
C PRO A 67 7.95 -7.71 2.80
N PHE A 68 7.91 -8.89 3.41
CA PHE A 68 6.88 -9.90 3.23
C PHE A 68 6.11 -9.98 4.54
N ILE A 69 4.94 -9.34 4.59
CA ILE A 69 4.12 -9.25 5.82
C ILE A 69 2.79 -9.91 5.53
N ASP A 70 2.41 -10.89 6.35
CA ASP A 70 1.09 -11.49 6.25
C ASP A 70 0.01 -10.42 6.53
N LEU A 71 -1.07 -10.42 5.75
CA LEU A 71 -2.14 -9.44 5.93
C LEU A 71 -2.95 -9.71 7.20
N ASN A 72 -3.26 -8.66 7.96
CA ASN A 72 -4.06 -8.77 9.16
C ASN A 72 -5.56 -8.86 8.85
N GLY A 73 -6.08 -10.09 8.79
CA GLY A 73 -7.52 -10.35 8.62
C GLY A 73 -8.42 -9.84 9.77
N LYS A 74 -7.85 -9.43 10.91
CA LYS A 74 -8.60 -8.88 12.07
C LYS A 74 -8.66 -7.35 12.08
N GLY A 75 -7.94 -6.67 11.18
CA GLY A 75 -7.94 -5.22 11.02
C GLY A 75 -9.23 -4.70 10.39
N GLY A 76 -10.31 -4.62 11.18
CA GLY A 76 -11.51 -3.82 10.96
C GLY A 76 -11.93 -3.54 9.50
N ARG A 77 -12.90 -4.33 9.02
CA ARG A 77 -13.53 -4.33 7.69
C ARG A 77 -12.51 -4.54 6.54
N PRO A 78 -12.60 -5.64 5.77
CA PRO A 78 -11.86 -5.72 4.51
C PRO A 78 -12.15 -4.43 3.73
N PRO A 79 -11.17 -3.83 3.03
CA PRO A 79 -11.46 -2.70 2.18
C PRO A 79 -12.64 -3.11 1.32
N ILE A 80 -13.78 -2.41 1.48
CA ILE A 80 -15.02 -2.74 0.78
C ILE A 80 -14.81 -2.24 -0.65
N TYR A 81 -13.96 -2.95 -1.37
CA TYR A 81 -13.94 -2.95 -2.80
C TYR A 81 -15.22 -3.69 -3.18
N LYS A 82 -16.25 -2.93 -3.56
CA LYS A 82 -17.35 -3.52 -4.31
C LYS A 82 -16.71 -4.26 -5.49
N ASN A 83 -17.15 -5.49 -5.78
CA ASN A 83 -16.62 -6.34 -6.87
C ASN A 83 -16.86 -5.75 -8.30
N ASP A 84 -17.10 -4.45 -8.40
CA ASP A 84 -17.31 -3.66 -9.61
C ASP A 84 -16.07 -2.79 -9.95
N LEU A 85 -14.91 -3.12 -9.37
CA LEU A 85 -13.65 -2.41 -9.57
C LEU A 85 -12.76 -3.19 -10.54
N THR A 86 -12.57 -2.64 -11.74
CA THR A 86 -11.52 -3.09 -12.65
C THR A 86 -10.28 -2.21 -12.43
N ILE A 87 -9.13 -2.82 -12.15
CA ILE A 87 -7.85 -2.12 -11.97
C ILE A 87 -6.99 -2.37 -13.22
N ASP A 88 -6.52 -1.29 -13.85
CA ASP A 88 -5.62 -1.35 -15.01
C ASP A 88 -4.22 -1.86 -14.60
N LYS A 89 -3.37 -2.21 -15.57
CA LYS A 89 -2.02 -2.79 -15.33
C LYS A 89 -1.10 -1.90 -14.50
N ASP A 90 -1.36 -0.59 -14.47
CA ASP A 90 -0.62 0.40 -13.69
C ASP A 90 -1.33 0.80 -12.39
N GLY A 91 -2.33 0.02 -11.97
CA GLY A 91 -3.08 0.20 -10.73
C GLY A 91 -4.13 1.28 -10.76
N VAL A 92 -4.33 1.96 -11.90
CA VAL A 92 -5.37 2.97 -11.98
C VAL A 92 -6.73 2.30 -12.17
N PRO A 93 -7.74 2.62 -11.33
CA PRO A 93 -9.07 2.08 -11.51
C PRO A 93 -9.71 2.52 -12.83
N ILE A 94 -10.48 1.63 -13.42
CA ILE A 94 -11.37 1.88 -14.56
C ILE A 94 -12.79 1.98 -14.02
N CYS A 95 -13.53 2.99 -14.47
CA CYS A 95 -14.94 3.13 -14.09
C CYS A 95 -15.80 2.08 -14.81
N PRO A 96 -17.01 1.75 -14.32
CA PRO A 96 -17.91 0.79 -14.98
C PRO A 96 -18.22 1.09 -16.46
N SER A 97 -18.10 2.34 -16.91
CA SER A 97 -18.27 2.73 -18.32
C SER A 97 -16.99 2.56 -19.16
N GLY A 98 -15.95 1.89 -18.63
CA GLY A 98 -14.71 1.60 -19.36
C GLY A 98 -13.68 2.73 -19.39
N TYR A 99 -13.94 3.88 -18.76
CA TYR A 99 -13.00 4.99 -18.75
C TYR A 99 -12.01 4.91 -17.59
N ARG A 100 -10.73 5.08 -17.90
CA ARG A 100 -9.66 5.18 -16.91
C ARG A 100 -9.87 6.40 -16.01
N THR A 101 -9.91 6.17 -14.70
CA THR A 101 -10.11 7.24 -13.72
C THR A 101 -8.88 8.16 -13.61
N HIS A 102 -9.09 9.42 -13.22
CA HIS A 102 -8.00 10.36 -12.96
C HIS A 102 -7.79 10.50 -11.45
N ARG A 103 -6.53 10.74 -11.06
CA ARG A 103 -6.17 11.02 -9.66
C ARG A 103 -6.72 12.40 -9.27
N ASN A 104 -7.58 12.44 -8.27
CA ASN A 104 -8.24 13.67 -7.80
C ASN A 104 -7.60 14.24 -6.53
N GLY A 105 -7.00 13.42 -5.67
CA GLY A 105 -6.37 13.91 -4.44
C GLY A 105 -5.95 12.80 -3.47
N ILE A 106 -5.38 13.21 -2.34
CA ILE A 106 -4.87 12.31 -1.29
C ILE A 106 -5.61 12.60 0.01
N GLU A 107 -6.15 11.56 0.64
CA GLU A 107 -6.71 11.59 1.99
C GLU A 107 -5.58 11.22 2.97
N ALA A 108 -4.73 12.20 3.30
CA ALA A 108 -3.49 12.00 4.05
C ALA A 108 -3.72 11.29 5.40
N ALA A 109 -4.80 11.64 6.11
CA ALA A 109 -5.15 11.05 7.41
C ALA A 109 -5.40 9.53 7.34
N LYS A 110 -5.81 9.00 6.17
CA LYS A 110 -6.05 7.57 5.95
C LYS A 110 -5.04 6.91 5.02
N GLY A 111 -4.05 7.65 4.52
CA GLY A 111 -3.09 7.14 3.53
C GLY A 111 -3.72 6.72 2.20
N ARG A 112 -4.91 7.24 1.86
CA ARG A 112 -5.69 6.82 0.70
C ARG A 112 -5.58 7.80 -0.46
N MET A 113 -5.59 7.25 -1.66
CA MET A 113 -5.65 7.99 -2.90
C MET A 113 -7.06 7.98 -3.47
N LYS A 114 -7.54 9.16 -3.86
CA LYS A 114 -8.85 9.33 -4.45
C LYS A 114 -8.76 9.41 -5.97
N PHE A 115 -9.48 8.53 -6.63
CA PHE A 115 -9.67 8.48 -8.07
C PHE A 115 -11.10 8.84 -8.43
N LYS A 116 -11.29 9.58 -9.52
CA LYS A 116 -12.61 9.99 -10.02
C LYS A 116 -12.77 9.71 -11.50
N CYS A 117 -14.01 9.54 -11.94
CA CYS A 117 -14.35 9.45 -13.35
C CYS A 117 -13.76 10.63 -14.13
N PRO A 118 -13.17 10.44 -15.32
CA PRO A 118 -12.65 11.55 -16.14
C PRO A 118 -13.76 12.33 -16.84
N LYS A 119 -14.93 11.73 -17.05
CA LYS A 119 -16.09 12.34 -17.69
C LYS A 119 -16.91 13.19 -16.72
N ILE A 120 -16.25 14.01 -15.89
CA ILE A 120 -16.94 14.95 -15.01
C ILE A 120 -17.04 16.29 -15.74
N SER A 121 -18.25 16.83 -15.80
CA SER A 121 -18.52 18.15 -16.33
C SER A 121 -18.87 19.12 -15.20
N HIS A 122 -18.47 20.37 -15.38
CA HIS A 122 -18.83 21.51 -14.54
C HIS A 122 -19.70 22.53 -15.30
N ALA A 123 -20.22 22.15 -16.47
CA ALA A 123 -21.00 23.03 -17.32
C ALA A 123 -22.27 23.54 -16.60
N GLY A 124 -22.57 24.83 -16.76
CA GLY A 124 -23.76 25.44 -16.15
C GLY A 124 -23.73 25.54 -14.63
N GLY A 125 -22.54 25.43 -13.99
CA GLY A 125 -22.39 25.52 -12.53
C GLY A 125 -22.85 24.27 -11.78
N CYS A 126 -23.31 23.22 -12.48
CA CYS A 126 -23.67 21.94 -11.90
C CYS A 126 -22.60 20.89 -12.21
N ILE A 127 -22.31 20.02 -11.24
CA ILE A 127 -21.36 18.92 -11.40
C ILE A 127 -22.14 17.67 -11.81
N SER A 128 -21.81 17.09 -12.96
CA SER A 128 -22.42 15.86 -13.44
C SER A 128 -21.41 14.96 -14.14
N CYS A 129 -21.67 13.65 -14.12
CA CYS A 129 -20.91 12.68 -14.90
C CYS A 129 -21.58 12.50 -16.27
N THR A 130 -20.80 12.64 -17.34
CA THR A 130 -21.25 12.59 -18.74
C THR A 130 -20.95 11.25 -19.43
N CYS A 131 -20.78 10.16 -18.66
CA CYS A 131 -20.74 8.83 -19.25
C CYS A 131 -22.09 8.50 -19.89
N GLU A 132 -22.08 7.91 -21.10
CA GLU A 132 -23.29 7.51 -21.85
C GLU A 132 -24.26 6.69 -21.00
N ASN A 133 -23.73 5.69 -20.29
CA ASN A 133 -24.39 5.04 -19.16
C ASN A 133 -23.69 5.51 -17.88
N PRO A 134 -24.39 6.16 -16.94
CA PRO A 134 -23.78 6.69 -15.73
C PRO A 134 -22.97 5.62 -14.99
N CYS A 135 -21.66 5.85 -14.83
CA CYS A 135 -20.76 4.91 -14.16
C CYS A 135 -21.05 4.76 -12.66
N SER A 136 -21.86 5.67 -12.09
CA SER A 136 -22.40 5.59 -10.73
C SER A 136 -23.60 6.56 -10.60
N ASN A 137 -24.36 6.43 -9.50
CA ASN A 137 -25.43 7.36 -9.15
C ASN A 137 -24.93 8.69 -8.56
N ALA A 138 -23.61 8.88 -8.43
CA ALA A 138 -23.04 10.08 -7.82
C ALA A 138 -22.80 11.18 -8.87
N LYS A 139 -22.94 12.45 -8.46
CA LYS A 139 -22.66 13.63 -9.32
C LYS A 139 -21.24 13.63 -9.92
N TYR A 140 -20.28 13.15 -9.14
CA TYR A 140 -18.87 13.03 -9.56
C TYR A 140 -18.56 11.74 -10.32
N GLY A 141 -19.57 10.94 -10.68
CA GLY A 141 -19.38 9.61 -11.24
C GLY A 141 -18.69 8.66 -10.25
N ARG A 142 -18.07 7.59 -10.77
CA ARG A 142 -17.36 6.59 -9.97
C ARG A 142 -16.20 7.26 -9.23
N THR A 143 -16.19 7.11 -7.92
CA THR A 143 -15.08 7.53 -7.05
C THR A 143 -14.52 6.29 -6.38
N VAL A 144 -13.21 6.10 -6.46
CA VAL A 144 -12.49 4.96 -5.86
C VAL A 144 -11.47 5.51 -4.88
N HIS A 145 -11.41 4.91 -3.70
CA HIS A 145 -10.39 5.17 -2.71
C HIS A 145 -9.51 3.92 -2.67
N LEU A 146 -8.29 4.03 -3.18
CA LEU A 146 -7.29 2.98 -3.04
C LEU A 146 -6.32 3.37 -1.94
N ASP A 147 -5.85 2.42 -1.16
CA ASP A 147 -4.70 2.70 -0.29
C ASP A 147 -3.51 3.03 -1.21
N ALA A 148 -2.70 4.04 -0.85
CA ALA A 148 -1.64 4.55 -1.74
C ALA A 148 -0.59 3.49 -2.11
N TRP A 149 -0.61 2.34 -1.42
CA TRP A 149 0.25 1.18 -1.59
C TRP A 149 -0.34 0.09 -2.47
N ASP A 150 -1.67 0.04 -2.62
CA ASP A 150 -2.36 -0.86 -3.57
C ASP A 150 -2.12 -0.45 -5.02
N LEU A 151 -1.53 0.73 -5.21
CA LEU A 151 -1.03 1.17 -6.50
C LEU A 151 0.34 0.53 -6.74
N PRO A 152 0.54 -0.20 -7.85
CA PRO A 152 1.85 -0.70 -8.20
C PRO A 152 2.81 0.49 -8.24
N SER A 153 3.99 0.31 -7.66
CA SER A 153 5.07 1.30 -7.60
C SER A 153 5.61 1.72 -8.97
N GLU A 154 5.03 1.21 -10.06
CA GLU A 154 5.63 1.07 -11.37
C GLU A 154 5.09 2.04 -12.45
N SER A 155 4.43 3.14 -12.09
CA SER A 155 3.98 4.09 -13.13
C SER A 155 5.09 5.02 -13.67
N THR A 156 6.30 5.01 -13.08
CA THR A 156 7.40 5.90 -13.53
C THR A 156 8.71 5.16 -13.83
N LEU A 157 9.08 4.14 -13.04
CA LEU A 157 10.34 3.41 -13.21
C LEU A 157 10.37 2.51 -14.46
N LYS A 158 9.23 1.94 -14.88
CA LYS A 158 9.14 1.15 -16.13
C LYS A 158 9.35 1.98 -17.40
N LYS A 159 9.10 3.30 -17.36
CA LYS A 159 9.44 4.19 -18.48
C LYS A 159 10.95 4.44 -18.57
N MET A 160 11.64 4.52 -17.43
CA MET A 160 13.10 4.77 -17.43
C MET A 160 13.92 3.52 -17.79
N ILE A 161 13.39 2.31 -17.59
CA ILE A 161 14.10 1.06 -17.91
C ILE A 161 13.93 0.66 -19.39
N LEU A 162 12.83 1.06 -20.05
CA LEU A 162 12.61 0.78 -21.47
C LEU A 162 13.35 1.74 -22.43
N ASP A 163 13.85 2.88 -21.94
CA ASP A 163 14.68 3.83 -22.72
C ASP A 163 16.20 3.53 -22.60
N VAL A 164 16.59 2.44 -21.93
CA VAL A 164 17.99 1.99 -21.77
C VAL A 164 18.19 0.56 -22.31
N ALA A 165 17.28 0.09 -23.17
CA ALA A 165 17.45 -1.14 -23.95
C ALA A 165 17.76 -0.83 -25.41
#